data_AF-A0A2N3CZH5-F1
#
_entry.id   AF-A0A2N3CZH5-F1
#
_cell.length_a   1.000
_cell.length_b   1.000
_cell.length_c   1.000
_cell.angle_alpha   90.00
_cell.angle_beta   90.00
_cell.angle_gamma   90.00
#
_symmetry.space_group_name_H-M   'P 1'
#
loop_
_entity.id
_entity.type
_entity.pdbx_description
1 polymer ?
#
loop_
_entity_poly.entity_id
_entity_poly.type
_entity_poly.pdbx_seq_one_letter_code
_entity_poly.pdbx_strand_id
1 'polypeptide(L)'
;LDATAKGDNRYEVTMKLNAKATSGEQTIFVAELDYAGVFTVTGVPETHLRPFLLIECPRILFPFARRIMADVTRDGGYPPLMLDLIDFAAIYKQELDRRRATEAPVAQA
;
A
#
# COMPACT_ATOMS: atom_id res chain seq x y z
N LEU A 1 -1.87 2.32 2.13
CA LEU A 1 -0.51 2.24 2.68
C LEU A 1 -0.49 3.06 3.95
N ASP A 2 0.04 2.49 5.03
CA ASP A 2 0.17 3.18 6.31
C ASP A 2 1.59 3.01 6.85
N ALA A 3 2.08 3.99 7.60
CA ALA A 3 3.37 3.91 8.28
C ALA A 3 3.21 4.41 9.72
N THR A 4 3.47 3.52 10.68
CA THR A 4 3.35 3.78 12.11
C THR A 4 4.72 3.71 12.79
N ALA A 5 5.09 4.74 13.55
CA ALA A 5 6.33 4.74 14.32
C ALA A 5 6.27 3.73 15.49
N LYS A 6 7.36 3.01 15.72
CA LYS A 6 7.50 2.00 16.79
C LYS A 6 8.61 2.34 17.80
N GLY A 7 9.14 3.57 17.76
CA GLY A 7 10.29 4.01 18.58
C GLY A 7 11.62 3.66 17.93
N ASP A 8 12.72 4.27 18.40
CA ASP A 8 14.10 3.97 17.98
C ASP A 8 14.34 3.96 16.46
N ASN A 9 13.77 4.93 15.74
CA ASN A 9 13.81 5.00 14.27
C ASN A 9 13.25 3.74 13.57
N ARG A 10 12.38 2.99 14.24
CA ARG A 10 11.65 1.86 13.69
C ARG A 10 10.27 2.29 13.25
N TYR A 11 9.87 1.81 12.07
CA TYR A 11 8.59 2.10 11.46
C TYR A 11 7.98 0.80 10.99
N GLU A 12 6.71 0.58 11.34
CA GLU A 12 5.90 -0.47 10.74
C GLU A 12 5.20 0.11 9.52
N VAL A 13 5.45 -0.46 8.36
CA VAL A 13 4.80 -0.08 7.11
C VAL A 13 3.86 -1.19 6.72
N THR A 14 2.58 -0.85 6.58
CA THR A 14 1.50 -1.79 6.26
C THR A 14 0.93 -1.49 4.87
N MET A 15 0.87 -2.54 4.05
CA MET A 15 0.26 -2.52 2.74
C MET A 15 -0.99 -3.39 2.74
N LYS A 16 -2.09 -2.79 2.26
CA LYS A 16 -3.38 -3.46 2.11
C LYS A 16 -3.61 -3.74 0.64
N LEU A 17 -3.84 -5.01 0.29
CA LEU A 17 -4.20 -5.45 -1.05
C LEU A 17 -5.59 -6.06 -0.99
N ASN A 18 -6.52 -5.49 -1.75
CA ASN A 18 -7.89 -5.96 -1.83
C ASN A 18 -8.21 -6.29 -3.29
N ALA A 19 -8.70 -7.49 -3.52
CA ALA A 19 -9.13 -7.96 -4.83
C ALA A 19 -10.55 -8.52 -4.74
N LYS A 20 -11.40 -8.07 -5.66
CA LYS A 20 -12.77 -8.57 -5.83
C LYS A 20 -12.97 -8.95 -7.28
N ALA A 21 -13.27 -10.23 -7.53
CA ALA A 21 -13.65 -10.71 -8.85
C ALA A 21 -15.17 -10.86 -8.92
N THR A 22 -15.77 -10.36 -10.00
CA THR A 22 -17.21 -10.43 -10.24
C THR A 22 -17.51 -10.99 -11.63
N SER A 23 -18.64 -11.67 -11.77
CA SER A 23 -19.21 -12.09 -13.04
C SER A 23 -20.66 -11.61 -13.10
N GLY A 24 -20.91 -10.57 -13.90
CA GLY A 24 -22.15 -9.81 -13.79
C GLY A 24 -22.32 -9.24 -12.38
N GLU A 25 -23.46 -9.50 -11.76
CA GLU A 25 -23.77 -9.05 -10.39
C GLU A 25 -23.24 -10.02 -9.31
N GLN A 26 -22.77 -11.21 -9.70
CA GLN A 26 -22.29 -12.20 -8.75
C GLN A 26 -20.83 -11.96 -8.38
N THR A 27 -20.54 -11.96 -7.08
CA THR A 27 -19.16 -11.98 -6.59
C THR A 27 -18.63 -13.41 -6.68
N ILE A 28 -17.52 -13.59 -7.38
CA ILE A 28 -16.86 -14.88 -7.58
C ILE A 28 -15.92 -15.17 -6.40
N PHE A 29 -15.04 -14.21 -6.08
CA PHE A 29 -14.22 -14.29 -4.88
C PHE A 29 -13.86 -12.89 -4.37
N VAL A 30 -13.48 -12.85 -3.09
CA VAL A 30 -12.83 -11.71 -2.43
C VAL A 30 -11.54 -12.22 -1.81
N ALA A 31 -10.46 -11.50 -2.02
CA ALA A 31 -9.17 -11.77 -1.39
C ALA A 31 -8.64 -10.45 -0.81
N GLU A 32 -8.33 -10.46 0.48
CA GLU A 32 -7.80 -9.33 1.22
C GLU A 32 -6.51 -9.75 1.92
N LEU A 33 -5.50 -8.88 1.85
CA LEU A 33 -4.20 -9.10 2.47
C LEU A 33 -3.70 -7.80 3.09
N ASP A 34 -3.55 -7.81 4.41
CA ASP A 34 -2.80 -6.82 5.16
C ASP A 34 -1.38 -7.37 5.40
N TYR A 35 -0.40 -6.85 4.66
CA TYR A 35 0.99 -7.27 4.74
C TYR A 35 1.86 -6.14 5.30
N ALA A 36 2.60 -6.42 6.37
CA ALA A 36 3.39 -5.42 7.07
C ALA A 36 4.87 -5.82 7.19
N GLY A 37 5.73 -4.81 7.29
CA GLY A 37 7.13 -4.99 7.63
C GLY A 37 7.60 -3.92 8.61
N VAL A 38 8.54 -4.28 9.48
CA VAL A 38 9.20 -3.34 10.39
C VAL A 38 10.55 -2.96 9.82
N PHE A 39 10.77 -1.66 9.63
CA PHE A 39 11.96 -1.08 9.03
C PHE A 39 12.67 -0.22 10.06
N THR A 40 13.98 -0.39 10.20
CA THR A 40 14.83 0.58 10.90
C THR A 40 15.37 1.53 9.85
N VAL A 41 15.12 2.83 9.99
CA VAL A 41 15.51 3.84 9.01
C VAL A 41 16.56 4.76 9.61
N THR A 42 17.72 4.84 8.97
CA THR A 42 18.84 5.67 9.42
C THR A 42 19.42 6.45 8.24
N GLY A 43 19.88 7.68 8.47
CA GLY A 43 20.54 8.49 7.44
C GLY A 43 19.59 9.12 6.41
N VAL A 44 18.28 9.06 6.62
CA VAL A 44 17.29 9.75 5.80
C VAL A 44 16.92 11.08 6.47
N PRO A 45 17.05 12.23 5.78
CA PRO A 45 16.58 13.51 6.30
C PRO A 45 15.08 13.46 6.63
N GLU A 46 14.66 14.15 7.68
CA GLU A 46 13.27 14.14 8.14
C GLU A 46 12.28 14.57 7.04
N THR A 47 12.66 15.53 6.21
CA THR A 47 11.88 15.99 5.04
C THR A 47 11.61 14.88 4.01
N HIS A 48 12.48 13.88 3.94
CA HIS A 48 12.41 12.75 3.02
C HIS A 48 11.95 11.45 3.69
N LEU A 49 11.79 11.42 5.01
CA LEU A 49 11.41 10.22 5.75
C LEU A 49 10.05 9.68 5.30
N ARG A 50 9.04 10.55 5.22
CA ARG A 50 7.69 10.17 4.82
C ARG A 50 7.61 9.60 3.40
N PRO A 51 8.16 10.24 2.34
CA PRO A 51 8.18 9.64 1.01
C PRO A 51 8.98 8.33 0.98
N PHE A 52 10.08 8.24 1.73
CA PHE A 52 10.85 6.99 1.83
C PHE A 52 10.00 5.84 2.39
N LEU A 53 9.30 6.05 3.50
CA LEU A 53 8.44 5.06 4.13
C LEU A 53 7.25 4.63 3.26
N LEU A 54 6.75 5.51 2.39
CA LEU A 54 5.55 5.25 1.57
C LEU A 54 5.87 4.82 0.13
N ILE A 55 7.13 4.89 -0.30
CA ILE A 55 7.57 4.49 -1.64
C ILE A 55 8.53 3.31 -1.55
N GLU A 56 9.63 3.45 -0.81
CA GLU A 56 10.71 2.45 -0.78
C GLU A 56 10.32 1.22 0.04
N CYS A 57 9.75 1.41 1.23
CA CYS A 57 9.34 0.28 2.07
C CYS A 57 8.26 -0.58 1.38
N PRO A 58 7.17 -0.05 0.80
CA PRO A 58 6.19 -0.84 0.06
C PRO A 58 6.77 -1.53 -1.18
N ARG A 59 7.73 -0.89 -1.87
CA ARG A 59 8.44 -1.52 -3.00
C ARG A 59 9.18 -2.80 -2.59
N ILE A 60 9.74 -2.83 -1.38
CA ILE A 60 10.37 -4.03 -0.81
C ILE A 60 9.32 -5.08 -0.42
N LEU A 61 8.18 -4.67 0.15
CA LEU A 61 7.11 -5.58 0.57
C LEU A 61 6.34 -6.20 -0.60
N PHE A 62 6.20 -5.46 -1.71
CA PHE A 62 5.29 -5.80 -2.80
C PHE A 62 5.54 -7.17 -3.46
N PRO A 63 6.79 -7.58 -3.77
CA PRO A 63 7.05 -8.90 -4.35
C PRO A 63 6.53 -10.07 -3.51
N PHE A 64 6.54 -9.94 -2.18
CA PHE A 64 6.06 -10.96 -1.27
C PHE A 64 4.54 -10.95 -1.19
N ALA A 65 3.94 -9.77 -1.00
CA ALA A 65 2.50 -9.64 -0.91
C ALA A 65 1.79 -10.09 -2.20
N ARG A 66 2.30 -9.72 -3.38
CA ARG A 66 1.72 -10.18 -4.66
C ARG A 66 1.84 -11.69 -4.87
N ARG A 67 2.91 -12.31 -4.35
CA ARG A 67 3.09 -13.76 -4.43
C ARG A 67 2.05 -14.47 -3.57
N ILE A 68 1.82 -13.97 -2.34
CA ILE A 68 0.76 -14.47 -1.46
C ILE A 68 -0.60 -14.36 -2.14
N MET A 69 -0.92 -13.20 -2.75
CA MET A 69 -2.19 -13.02 -3.48
C MET A 69 -2.37 -14.04 -4.63
N ALA A 70 -1.31 -14.32 -5.39
CA ALA A 70 -1.36 -15.31 -6.46
C ALA A 70 -1.54 -16.75 -5.94
N ASP A 71 -0.92 -17.08 -4.80
CA ASP A 71 -1.01 -18.40 -4.18
C ASP A 71 -2.39 -18.63 -3.54
N VAL A 72 -2.89 -17.68 -2.74
CA VAL A 72 -4.21 -17.86 -2.07
C VAL A 72 -5.37 -17.93 -3.06
N THR A 73 -5.31 -17.19 -4.17
CA THR A 73 -6.33 -17.25 -5.22
C THR A 73 -6.29 -18.58 -5.98
N ARG A 74 -5.09 -19.11 -6.23
CA ARG A 74 -4.88 -20.45 -6.79
C ARG A 74 -5.39 -21.55 -5.86
N ASP A 75 -5.02 -21.49 -4.58
CA ASP A 75 -5.43 -22.47 -3.58
C ASP A 75 -6.95 -22.44 -3.35
N GLY A 76 -7.59 -21.29 -3.59
CA GLY A 76 -9.04 -21.15 -3.65
C GLY A 76 -9.70 -21.79 -4.88
N GLY A 77 -8.94 -22.42 -5.78
CA GLY A 77 -9.45 -23.07 -6.99
C GLY A 77 -9.64 -22.14 -8.19
N TYR A 78 -9.16 -20.90 -8.11
CA TYR A 78 -9.27 -19.91 -9.20
C TYR A 78 -7.93 -19.76 -9.94
N PRO A 79 -7.91 -19.13 -11.13
CA PRO A 79 -6.67 -18.70 -11.74
C PRO A 79 -5.85 -17.80 -10.79
N PRO A 80 -4.52 -17.91 -10.77
CA PRO A 80 -3.69 -17.09 -9.90
C PRO A 80 -3.84 -15.60 -10.25
N LEU A 81 -4.15 -14.78 -9.25
CA LEU A 81 -4.20 -13.34 -9.41
C LEU A 81 -2.78 -12.75 -9.49
N MET A 82 -2.33 -12.52 -10.72
CA MET A 82 -1.03 -11.90 -10.99
C MET A 82 -1.19 -10.38 -10.95
N LEU A 83 -0.68 -9.74 -9.89
CA LEU A 83 -0.70 -8.28 -9.78
C LEU A 83 0.43 -7.65 -10.61
N ASP A 84 0.06 -6.64 -11.38
CA ASP A 84 1.01 -5.79 -12.11
C ASP A 84 1.91 -5.00 -11.17
N LEU A 85 3.03 -4.51 -11.71
CA LEU A 85 3.93 -3.65 -10.95
C LEU A 85 3.24 -2.33 -10.61
N ILE A 86 3.38 -1.91 -9.34
CA ILE A 86 2.79 -0.67 -8.83
C ILE A 86 3.83 0.45 -8.85
N ASP A 87 3.43 1.62 -9.37
CA ASP A 87 4.18 2.86 -9.20
C ASP A 87 3.80 3.54 -7.87
N PHE A 88 4.55 3.22 -6.82
CA PHE A 88 4.35 3.81 -5.50
C PHE A 88 4.63 5.33 -5.45
N ALA A 89 5.47 5.86 -6.35
CA ALA A 89 5.73 7.29 -6.40
C ALA A 89 4.53 8.05 -6.94
N ALA A 90 3.87 7.51 -7.97
CA ALA A 90 2.61 8.05 -8.49
C ALA A 90 1.51 8.05 -7.42
N ILE A 91 1.35 6.94 -6.68
CA ILE A 91 0.39 6.85 -5.57
C ILE A 91 0.69 7.90 -4.48
N TYR A 92 1.96 8.04 -4.09
CA TYR A 92 2.34 9.03 -3.08
C TYR A 92 2.04 10.46 -3.55
N LYS A 93 2.30 10.78 -4.82
CA LYS A 93 1.97 12.08 -5.39
C LYS A 93 0.47 12.35 -5.36
N GLN A 94 -0.36 11.38 -5.76
CA GLN A 94 -1.82 11.50 -5.69
C GLN A 94 -2.31 11.75 -4.26
N GLU A 95 -1.72 11.09 -3.27
CA GLU A 95 -2.04 11.30 -1.86
C GLU A 95 -1.66 12.71 -1.37
N LEU A 96 -0.52 13.27 -1.82
CA LEU A 96 -0.15 14.65 -1.52
C LEU A 96 -1.13 15.66 -2.13
N ASP A 97 -1.53 15.46 -3.39
CA ASP A 97 -2.48 16.33 -4.07
C ASP A 97 -3.87 16.27 -3.40
N ARG A 98 -4.30 15.08 -2.96
CA ARG A 98 -5.55 14.88 -2.19
C ARG A 98 -5.53 15.61 -0.84
N ARG A 99 -4.41 15.55 -0.10
CA ARG A 99 -4.25 16.28 1.17
C ARG A 99 -4.33 17.79 0.97
N ARG A 100 -3.64 18.32 -0.05
CA ARG A 100 -3.70 19.75 -0.41
C ARG A 100 -5.12 20.20 -0.76
N ALA A 101 -5.89 19.37 -1.47
CA ALA A 101 -7.28 19.67 -1.81
C ALA A 101 -8.23 19.63 -0.60
N THR A 102 -7.91 18.81 0.42
CA THR A 102 -8.70 18.70 1.66
C THR A 102 -8.33 19.80 2.68
N GLU A 103 -7.13 20.37 2.57
CA GLU A 103 -6.63 21.49 3.39
C GLU A 103 -6.86 22.88 2.74
N ALA A 104 -7.50 22.96 1.58
CA ALA A 104 -7.94 24.23 1.01
C ALA A 104 -9.02 24.82 1.94
N PRO A 105 -8.79 26.01 2.55
CA PRO A 105 -9.69 26.55 3.55
C PRO A 105 -11.04 26.91 2.92
N VAL A 106 -12.09 26.65 3.69
CA VAL A 106 -13.37 27.36 3.62
C VAL A 106 -13.07 28.85 3.79
N ALA A 107 -12.71 29.51 2.69
CA ALA A 107 -12.49 30.94 2.64
C ALA A 107 -13.84 31.62 2.41
N GLN A 108 -14.45 31.99 3.54
CA GLN A 108 -15.31 33.18 3.75
C GLN A 108 -16.59 33.30 2.91
N ALA A 109 -17.72 33.05 3.56
CA ALA A 109 -19.01 33.67 3.27
C ALA A 109 -19.51 34.39 4.53
#